data_AF-A0A967WWK0-F1
#
_entry.id   AF-A0A967WWK0-F1
#
_cell.length_a   1.000
_cell.length_b   1.000
_cell.length_c   1.000
_cell.angle_alpha   90.00
_cell.angle_beta   90.00
_cell.angle_gamma   90.00
#
_symmetry.space_group_name_H-M   'P 1'
#
loop_
_entity.id
_entity.type
_entity.pdbx_description
1 polymer ?
#
loop_
_entity_poly.entity_id
_entity_poly.type
_entity_poly.pdbx_seq_one_letter_code
_entity_poly.pdbx_strand_id
1 'polypeptide(L)' 'GSGQWEELEGIAGEIRESGVESLPVRVDVTDAESVEAMVAQTKDRFGRLDILVNNAGA' A
#
# COMPACT_ATOMS: atom_id res chain seq x y z
N GLY A 1 -9.56 11.28 -2.20
CA GLY A 1 -10.64 11.39 -3.22
C GLY A 1 -10.45 10.33 -4.30
N SER A 2 -11.39 10.17 -5.24
CA SER A 2 -11.27 9.15 -6.33
C SER A 2 -9.99 9.30 -7.16
N GLY A 3 -9.55 10.53 -7.45
CA GLY A 3 -8.34 10.79 -8.24
C GLY A 3 -7.02 10.28 -7.62
N GLN A 4 -6.84 10.42 -6.30
CA GLN A 4 -5.65 9.89 -5.61
C GLN A 4 -5.59 8.35 -5.67
N TRP A 5 -6.75 7.70 -5.70
CA TRP A 5 -6.81 6.25 -5.80
C TRP A 5 -6.49 5.76 -7.22
N GLU A 6 -6.99 6.46 -8.24
CA GLU A 6 -6.66 6.15 -9.64
C GLU A 6 -5.16 6.30 -9.91
N GLU A 7 -4.52 7.34 -9.36
CA GLU A 7 -3.06 7.53 -9.46
C GLU A 7 -2.29 6.38 -8.78
N LEU A 8 -2.66 6.00 -7.56
CA LEU A 8 -2.04 4.88 -6.84
C LEU A 8 -2.18 3.54 -7.60
N GLU A 9 -3.35 3.27 -8.16
CA GLU A 9 -3.56 2.06 -8.98
C GLU A 9 -2.76 2.09 -10.28
N GLY A 10 -2.62 3.26 -10.91
CA GLY A 10 -1.78 3.47 -12.08
C GLY A 10 -0.31 3.14 -11.79
N ILE A 11 0.25 3.72 -10.74
CA ILE A 11 1.64 3.45 -10.29
C ILE A 11 1.81 1.97 -9.94
N ALA A 12 0.85 1.38 -9.24
CA ALA A 12 0.90 -0.06 -8.93
C ALA A 12 0.87 -0.91 -10.21
N GLY A 13 0.15 -0.46 -11.25
CA GLY A 13 0.17 -1.02 -12.59
C GLY A 13 1.56 -1.01 -13.22
N GLU A 14 2.22 0.15 -13.26
CA GLU A 14 3.58 0.30 -13.81
C GLU A 14 4.60 -0.60 -13.09
N ILE A 15 4.50 -0.71 -11.76
CA ILE A 15 5.36 -1.62 -10.98
C ILE A 15 5.11 -3.09 -11.39
N ARG A 16 3.84 -3.48 -11.56
CA ARG A 16 3.49 -4.83 -12.01
C ARG A 16 3.99 -5.12 -13.42
N GLU A 17 3.95 -4.15 -14.32
CA GLU A 17 4.52 -4.27 -15.68
C GLU A 17 6.03 -4.50 -15.67
N SER A 18 6.74 -4.04 -14.64
CA SER A 18 8.17 -4.33 -14.43
C SER A 18 8.44 -5.76 -13.92
N GLY A 19 7.40 -6.57 -13.68
CA GLY A 19 7.50 -7.94 -13.17
C GLY A 19 7.56 -8.04 -11.65
N VAL A 20 7.30 -6.94 -10.93
CA VAL A 20 7.32 -6.88 -9.46
C VAL A 20 5.90 -6.85 -8.93
N GLU A 21 5.60 -7.63 -7.89
CA GLU A 21 4.29 -7.57 -7.26
C GLU A 21 4.06 -6.23 -6.54
N SER A 22 2.86 -5.66 -6.68
CA SER A 22 2.46 -4.42 -6.01
C SER A 22 1.03 -4.51 -5.51
N LEU A 23 0.81 -4.01 -4.29
CA LEU A 23 -0.47 -3.97 -3.58
C LEU A 23 -0.73 -2.54 -3.09
N PRO A 24 -1.55 -1.74 -3.79
CA PRO A 24 -2.02 -0.47 -3.27
C PRO A 24 -3.02 -0.73 -2.12
N VAL A 25 -2.86 -0.05 -0.99
CA VAL A 25 -3.73 -0.17 0.19
C VAL A 25 -4.13 1.22 0.64
N ARG A 26 -5.42 1.43 0.96
CA ARG A 26 -5.86 2.66 1.62
C ARG A 26 -5.56 2.57 3.11
N VAL A 27 -4.85 3.56 3.63
CA VAL A 27 -4.46 3.63 5.04
C VAL A 27 -4.62 5.05 5.54
N ASP A 28 -5.26 5.19 6.69
CA ASP A 28 -5.13 6.37 7.54
C ASP A 28 -4.08 6.08 8.60
N VAL A 29 -2.93 6.74 8.54
CA VAL A 29 -1.81 6.53 9.47
C VAL A 29 -2.10 7.06 10.88
N THR A 30 -3.17 7.84 11.06
CA THR A 30 -3.63 8.31 12.37
C THR A 30 -4.59 7.33 13.05
N ASP A 31 -5.06 6.32 12.32
CA ASP A 31 -5.95 5.28 12.81
C ASP A 31 -5.21 3.94 12.98
N ALA A 32 -5.11 3.47 14.22
CA ALA A 32 -4.42 2.23 14.55
C ALA A 32 -5.07 0.99 13.88
N GLU A 33 -6.38 0.94 13.79
CA GLU A 33 -7.07 -0.20 13.14
C GLU A 33 -6.80 -0.22 11.64
N SER A 34 -6.74 0.96 11.01
CA SER A 34 -6.36 1.10 9.60
C SER A 34 -4.94 0.61 9.34
N VAL A 35 -3.99 0.94 10.23
CA VAL A 35 -2.61 0.46 10.14
C VAL A 35 -2.51 -1.06 10.31
N GLU A 36 -3.21 -1.62 11.29
CA GLU A 36 -3.25 -3.08 11.51
C GLU A 36 -3.81 -3.82 10.29
N ALA A 37 -4.88 -3.29 9.68
CA ALA A 37 -5.46 -3.85 8.47
C ALA A 37 -4.51 -3.81 7.27
N MET A 38 -3.68 -2.77 7.13
CA MET A 38 -2.67 -2.71 6.07
C MET A 38 -1.56 -3.74 6.29
N VAL A 39 -1.10 -3.91 7.52
CA VAL A 39 -0.08 -4.92 7.85
C VAL A 39 -0.61 -6.33 7.59
N ALA A 40 -1.87 -6.61 7.94
CA ALA A 40 -2.51 -7.89 7.66
C ALA A 40 -2.57 -8.17 6.15
N GLN A 41 -3.09 -7.23 5.35
CA GLN A 41 -3.16 -7.38 3.89
C GLN A 41 -1.78 -7.57 3.25
N THR A 42 -0.76 -6.87 3.76
CA THR A 42 0.62 -7.02 3.30
C THR A 42 1.14 -8.44 3.57
N LYS A 43 0.91 -8.97 4.77
CA LYS A 43 1.30 -10.35 5.11
C LYS A 43 0.52 -11.38 4.30
N ASP A 44 -0.77 -11.17 4.08
CA ASP A 44 -1.59 -12.10 3.29
C ASP A 44 -1.15 -12.16 1.83
N ARG A 45 -0.72 -11.02 1.25
CA ARG A 45 -0.24 -10.97 -0.14
C ARG A 45 1.20 -11.45 -0.28
N PHE A 46 2.12 -10.95 0.55
CA PHE A 46 3.57 -11.11 0.36
C PHE A 46 4.22 -12.09 1.35
N GLY A 47 3.48 -12.57 2.35
CA GLY A 47 3.94 -13.48 3.41
C GLY A 47 4.64 -12.79 4.57
N ARG A 48 5.25 -11.62 4.36
CA ARG A 48 6.00 -10.87 5.38
C ARG A 48 6.09 -9.37 5.06
N LEU A 49 6.46 -8.58 6.07
CA LEU A 49 6.84 -7.16 5.95
C LEU A 49 8.27 -7.01 6.47
N ASP A 50 9.20 -6.64 5.59
CA ASP A 50 10.63 -6.51 5.90
C ASP A 50 11.03 -5.08 6.25
N ILE A 51 10.51 -4.12 5.48
CA ILE A 51 10.90 -2.72 5.55
C ILE A 51 9.62 -1.88 5.57
N LEU A 52 9.53 -0.98 6.54
CA LEU A 52 8.49 0.04 6.61
C LEU A 52 9.10 1.42 6.36
N VAL A 53 8.62 2.12 5.34
CA VAL A 53 9.05 3.49 5.02
C VAL A 53 7.92 4.45 5.39
N ASN A 54 8.13 5.26 6.43
CA ASN A 54 7.18 6.27 6.86
C ASN A 54 7.29 7.53 5.99
N ASN A 55 6.74 7.48 4.78
CA ASN A 55 6.68 8.61 3.84
C ASN A 55 5.27 9.26 3.77
N ALA A 56 4.39 8.96 4.71
CA ALA A 56 3.12 9.68 4.83
C ALA A 56 3.41 11.11 5.29
N GLY A 57 3.23 12.09 4.39
CA GLY A 57 3.45 13.52 4.65
C GLY A 57 2.14 14.28 4.87
N ALA A 58 2.26 15.44 5.52
CA ALA A 58 1.15 16.37 5.83
C ALA A 58 0.65 17.14 4.60
#